data_AF-A0A6C0U343-F1
#
_entry.id   AF-A0A6C0U343-F1
#
_cell.length_a   1.000
_cell.length_b   1.000
_cell.length_c   1.000
_cell.angle_alpha   90.00
_cell.angle_beta   90.00
_cell.angle_gamma   90.00
#
_symmetry.space_group_name_H-M   'P 1'
#
loop_
_entity.id
_entity.type
_entity.pdbx_description
1 polymer ?
#
loop_
_entity_poly.entity_id
_entity_poly.type
_entity_poly.pdbx_seq_one_letter_code
_entity_poly.pdbx_strand_id
1 'polypeptide(L)'
;MVLFPSILTNTKDTILARSLIISLLLALLAVPVLAQDVRYISDTQYVPVRSGAGNDYRIVHRGIPSGTKVTVSQLSDDGEWAQITAGDTSGWVRMQHLMSELPAVNRLEAAVVRAERLQEQNADLAAQLASLQQERDTLSSDVSETDSSLQAVTEELAQVKQVSGKALQLDADNRRLIEETENLRSEADMLAAENRRLQENLRNKAFMDGALAVLLGVVITLVVPRLWPKRRRNTGWA
;
A
#
# COMPACT_ATOMS: atom_id res chain seq x y z
N MET A 1 -80.00 -28.56 36.51
CA MET A 1 -79.51 -29.34 35.34
C MET A 1 -79.33 -28.36 34.19
N VAL A 2 -78.32 -28.55 33.33
CA VAL A 2 -77.82 -27.63 32.26
C VAL A 2 -76.72 -26.69 32.81
N LEU A 3 -75.45 -27.09 32.89
CA LEU A 3 -74.39 -27.33 31.86
C LEU A 3 -73.36 -26.19 31.90
N PHE A 4 -72.24 -26.44 32.59
CA PHE A 4 -71.00 -25.67 32.45
C PHE A 4 -70.37 -25.94 31.07
N PRO A 5 -69.79 -24.93 30.40
CA PRO A 5 -68.66 -25.17 29.52
C PRO A 5 -67.41 -24.48 30.06
N SER A 6 -66.38 -25.29 30.27
CA SER A 6 -65.01 -24.88 30.58
C SER A 6 -64.42 -24.07 29.43
N ILE A 7 -64.07 -22.81 29.68
CA ILE A 7 -63.28 -21.99 28.75
C ILE A 7 -61.81 -22.10 29.18
N LEU A 8 -61.03 -22.85 28.42
CA LEU A 8 -59.57 -22.83 28.45
C LEU A 8 -59.12 -21.39 28.11
N THR A 9 -58.72 -20.61 29.11
CA THR A 9 -58.16 -19.27 28.88
C THR A 9 -56.68 -19.40 28.53
N ASN A 10 -56.32 -18.87 27.36
CA ASN A 10 -54.97 -18.88 26.83
C ASN A 10 -54.09 -17.93 27.66
N THR A 11 -53.04 -18.47 28.28
CA THR A 11 -52.17 -17.75 29.23
C THR A 11 -51.46 -16.55 28.62
N LYS A 12 -51.35 -16.46 27.29
CA LYS A 12 -50.67 -15.36 26.57
C LYS A 12 -51.45 -14.05 26.59
N ASP A 13 -52.78 -14.10 26.47
CA ASP A 13 -53.61 -12.90 26.35
C ASP A 13 -53.71 -12.12 27.68
N THR A 14 -53.62 -12.84 28.81
CA THR A 14 -53.60 -12.23 30.14
C THR A 14 -52.29 -11.52 30.46
N ILE A 15 -51.17 -11.98 29.89
CA ILE A 15 -49.84 -11.36 30.06
C ILE A 15 -49.76 -10.07 29.26
N LEU A 16 -50.28 -10.06 28.03
CA LEU A 16 -50.32 -8.87 27.16
C LEU A 16 -51.26 -7.79 27.71
N ALA A 17 -52.42 -8.20 28.26
CA ALA A 17 -53.33 -7.25 28.91
C ALA A 17 -52.72 -6.63 30.19
N ARG A 18 -51.99 -7.43 30.98
CA ARG A 18 -51.31 -6.94 32.19
C ARG A 18 -50.14 -6.01 31.86
N SER A 19 -49.35 -6.31 30.84
CA SER A 19 -48.23 -5.43 30.44
C SER A 19 -48.74 -4.09 29.90
N LEU A 20 -49.89 -4.07 29.23
CA LEU A 20 -50.51 -2.85 28.71
C LEU A 20 -51.13 -1.98 29.83
N ILE A 21 -51.66 -2.60 30.88
CA ILE A 21 -52.15 -1.87 32.07
C ILE A 21 -50.98 -1.31 32.88
N ILE A 22 -49.88 -2.05 33.00
CA ILE A 22 -48.68 -1.59 33.72
C ILE A 22 -48.01 -0.43 32.98
N SER A 23 -47.93 -0.47 31.64
CA SER A 23 -47.38 0.65 30.86
C SER A 23 -48.27 1.90 30.93
N LEU A 24 -49.58 1.74 30.95
CA LEU A 24 -50.53 2.85 31.12
C LEU A 24 -50.45 3.46 32.54
N LEU A 25 -50.27 2.63 33.57
CA LEU A 25 -50.09 3.09 34.95
C LEU A 25 -48.77 3.85 35.13
N LEU A 26 -47.70 3.40 34.45
CA LEU A 26 -46.37 4.03 34.53
C LEU A 26 -46.33 5.40 33.82
N ALA A 27 -47.10 5.57 32.74
CA ALA A 27 -47.24 6.86 32.06
C ALA A 27 -48.02 7.89 32.89
N LEU A 28 -48.95 7.45 33.74
CA LEU A 28 -49.78 8.34 34.58
C LEU A 28 -49.05 8.84 35.83
N LEU A 29 -47.94 8.21 36.22
CA LEU A 29 -47.08 8.60 37.35
C LEU A 29 -45.99 9.63 36.98
N ALA A 30 -45.91 10.05 35.71
CA ALA A 30 -45.01 11.10 35.26
C ALA A 30 -45.53 12.50 35.67
N VAL A 31 -45.43 12.84 36.94
CA VAL A 31 -45.66 14.21 37.42
C VAL A 31 -44.48 15.08 36.95
N PRO A 32 -44.71 16.29 36.41
CA PRO A 32 -43.61 17.21 36.15
C PRO A 32 -42.95 17.59 37.48
N VAL A 33 -41.68 17.22 37.64
CA VAL A 33 -40.83 17.76 38.71
C VAL A 33 -40.85 19.28 38.56
N LEU A 34 -41.30 19.99 39.61
CA LEU A 34 -41.28 21.44 39.66
C LEU A 34 -39.85 21.92 39.41
N ALA A 35 -39.63 22.54 38.25
CA ALA A 35 -38.36 23.16 37.91
C ALA A 35 -38.11 24.31 38.89
N GLN A 36 -37.15 24.14 39.80
CA GLN A 36 -36.69 25.22 40.67
C GLN A 36 -35.94 26.26 39.82
N ASP A 37 -36.39 27.51 39.85
CA ASP A 37 -35.75 28.63 39.12
C ASP A 37 -34.44 29.00 39.82
N VAL A 38 -33.33 28.48 39.28
CA VAL A 38 -31.98 28.70 39.79
C VAL A 38 -31.42 29.99 39.21
N ARG A 39 -30.99 30.91 40.07
CA ARG A 39 -30.33 32.16 39.68
C ARG A 39 -29.02 32.34 40.43
N TYR A 40 -28.22 33.29 39.99
CA TYR A 40 -26.92 33.64 40.55
C TYR A 40 -26.91 35.10 40.98
N ILE A 41 -26.12 35.44 42.00
CA ILE A 41 -25.97 36.83 42.44
C ILE A 41 -24.96 37.56 41.54
N SER A 42 -25.31 38.77 41.10
CA SER A 42 -24.48 39.66 40.28
C SER A 42 -23.19 40.12 40.99
N ASP A 43 -22.19 40.54 40.21
CA ASP A 43 -20.82 40.88 40.63
C ASP A 43 -20.69 42.23 41.39
N THR A 44 -21.62 42.52 42.33
CA THR A 44 -21.52 43.60 43.32
C THR A 44 -21.15 43.06 44.69
N GLN A 45 -20.04 43.56 45.26
CA GLN A 45 -19.28 43.01 46.39
C GLN A 45 -20.10 42.42 47.56
N TYR A 46 -21.26 42.97 47.91
CA TYR A 46 -22.21 42.36 48.86
C TYR A 46 -23.64 42.78 48.57
N VAL A 47 -24.57 41.81 48.45
CA VAL A 47 -26.00 42.08 48.29
C VAL A 47 -26.74 41.82 49.61
N PRO A 48 -27.41 42.83 50.20
CA PRO A 48 -28.13 42.64 51.46
C PRO A 48 -29.43 41.86 51.25
N VAL A 49 -29.69 40.90 52.15
CA VAL A 49 -30.93 40.12 52.18
C VAL A 49 -31.85 40.71 53.23
N ARG A 50 -33.11 40.96 52.87
CA ARG A 50 -34.10 41.61 53.73
C ARG A 50 -35.20 40.65 54.15
N SER A 51 -35.91 40.97 55.23
CA SER A 51 -37.01 40.15 55.73
C SER A 51 -38.30 40.26 54.91
N GLY A 52 -38.42 41.27 54.04
CA GLY A 52 -39.59 41.53 53.21
C GLY A 52 -39.25 42.26 51.91
N ALA A 53 -40.20 42.30 50.98
CA ALA A 53 -40.07 42.90 49.65
C ALA A 53 -40.15 44.43 49.71
N GLY A 54 -39.04 45.07 50.10
CA GLY A 54 -38.95 46.53 50.16
C GLY A 54 -37.71 47.04 50.88
N ASN A 55 -37.40 48.32 50.69
CA ASN A 55 -36.22 48.95 51.31
C ASN A 55 -36.38 49.21 52.81
N ASP A 56 -37.62 49.28 53.32
CA ASP A 56 -37.92 49.57 54.72
C ASP A 56 -37.84 48.33 55.62
N TYR A 57 -37.73 47.14 55.03
CA TYR A 57 -37.64 45.89 55.77
C TYR A 57 -36.23 45.65 56.35
N ARG A 58 -36.19 45.03 57.53
CA ARG A 58 -34.96 44.72 58.27
C ARG A 58 -34.02 43.85 57.44
N ILE A 59 -32.73 44.20 57.44
CA ILE A 59 -31.68 43.38 56.83
C ILE A 59 -31.47 42.14 57.71
N VAL A 60 -31.75 40.96 57.15
CA VAL A 60 -31.57 39.65 57.79
C VAL A 60 -30.15 39.15 57.60
N HIS A 61 -29.55 39.41 56.44
CA HIS A 61 -28.17 39.07 56.14
C HIS A 61 -27.46 40.24 55.46
N ARG A 62 -26.27 40.60 55.95
CA ARG A 62 -25.57 41.83 55.54
C ARG A 62 -24.85 41.75 54.20
N GLY A 63 -24.74 40.55 53.61
CA GLY A 63 -24.14 40.40 52.29
C GLY A 63 -23.97 38.95 51.90
N ILE A 64 -24.64 38.52 50.83
CA ILE A 64 -24.29 37.27 50.17
C ILE A 64 -23.20 37.60 49.12
N PRO A 65 -22.11 36.81 49.03
CA PRO A 65 -21.07 37.04 48.04
C PRO A 65 -21.61 36.86 46.62
N SER A 66 -21.08 37.66 45.70
CA SER A 66 -21.34 37.53 44.27
C SER A 66 -21.04 36.12 43.77
N GLY A 67 -21.86 35.67 42.82
CA GLY A 67 -21.76 34.34 42.23
C GLY A 67 -22.23 33.16 43.08
N THR A 68 -22.77 33.43 44.27
CA THR A 68 -23.50 32.42 45.02
C THR A 68 -24.73 31.96 44.24
N LYS A 69 -24.90 30.64 44.10
CA LYS A 69 -26.11 30.02 43.55
C LYS A 69 -27.26 30.17 44.54
N VAL A 70 -28.37 30.72 44.07
CA VAL A 70 -29.57 30.94 44.87
C VAL A 70 -30.80 30.39 44.17
N THR A 71 -31.75 29.87 44.94
CA THR A 71 -33.04 29.43 44.41
C THR A 71 -34.09 30.51 44.65
N VAL A 72 -34.84 30.87 43.62
CA VAL A 72 -35.96 31.82 43.76
C VAL A 72 -37.23 31.05 44.06
N SER A 73 -37.90 31.40 45.15
CA SER A 73 -39.14 30.75 45.59
C SER A 73 -40.38 31.58 45.27
N GLN A 74 -40.30 32.91 45.33
CA GLN A 74 -41.44 33.81 45.13
C GLN A 74 -40.98 35.17 44.59
N LEU A 75 -41.83 35.81 43.78
CA LEU A 75 -41.66 37.20 43.36
C LEU A 75 -42.68 38.09 44.10
N SER A 76 -42.29 39.34 44.33
CA SER A 76 -43.17 40.39 44.87
C SER A 76 -44.19 40.81 43.81
N ASP A 77 -45.31 41.39 44.24
CA ASP A 77 -46.41 41.81 43.36
C ASP A 77 -45.97 42.87 42.32
N ASP A 78 -44.97 43.67 42.67
CA ASP A 78 -44.33 44.68 41.81
C ASP A 78 -43.24 44.11 40.87
N GLY A 79 -42.85 42.85 41.07
CA GLY A 79 -41.79 42.18 40.31
C GLY A 79 -40.37 42.70 40.59
N GLU A 80 -40.19 43.64 41.51
CA GLU A 80 -38.88 44.26 41.81
C GLU A 80 -38.05 43.41 42.78
N TRP A 81 -38.71 42.59 43.59
CA TRP A 81 -38.11 41.76 44.63
C TRP A 81 -38.38 40.28 44.42
N ALA A 82 -37.40 39.46 44.75
CA ALA A 82 -37.51 38.02 44.77
C ALA A 82 -37.10 37.48 46.13
N GLN A 83 -37.90 36.53 46.64
CA GLN A 83 -37.55 35.74 47.79
C GLN A 83 -36.59 34.64 47.35
N ILE A 84 -35.39 34.67 47.92
CA ILE A 84 -34.34 33.71 47.64
C ILE A 84 -34.05 32.83 48.85
N THR A 85 -33.54 31.64 48.56
CA THR A 85 -32.92 30.76 49.55
C THR A 85 -31.50 30.44 49.09
N ALA A 86 -30.53 30.72 49.96
CA ALA A 86 -29.10 30.52 49.74
C ALA A 86 -28.53 29.76 50.96
N GLY A 87 -28.42 28.43 50.85
CA GLY A 87 -28.07 27.58 51.99
C GLY A 87 -29.06 27.76 53.14
N ASP A 88 -28.56 28.19 54.31
CA ASP A 88 -29.37 28.42 55.51
C ASP A 88 -30.00 29.83 55.59
N THR A 89 -29.72 30.70 54.61
CA THR A 89 -30.24 32.08 54.59
C THR A 89 -31.41 32.20 53.63
N SER A 90 -32.56 32.66 54.12
CA SER A 90 -33.73 33.00 53.30
C SER A 90 -34.15 34.44 53.51
N GLY A 91 -34.60 35.09 52.44
CA GLY A 91 -35.16 36.43 52.48
C GLY A 91 -35.25 37.07 51.11
N TRP A 92 -35.56 38.36 51.08
CA TRP A 92 -35.87 39.10 49.87
C TRP A 92 -34.65 39.88 49.37
N VAL A 93 -34.40 39.77 48.07
CA VAL A 93 -33.34 40.48 47.35
C VAL A 93 -33.93 41.12 46.09
N ARG A 94 -33.38 42.28 45.68
CA ARG A 94 -33.84 42.94 44.45
C ARG A 94 -33.48 42.10 43.22
N MET A 95 -34.42 42.03 42.28
CA MET A 95 -34.27 41.28 41.02
C MET A 95 -33.08 41.76 40.17
N GLN A 96 -32.72 43.05 40.23
CA GLN A 96 -31.56 43.60 39.53
C GLN A 96 -30.22 42.96 39.93
N HIS A 97 -30.14 42.36 41.12
CA HIS A 97 -28.94 41.69 41.63
C HIS A 97 -28.95 40.18 41.34
N LEU A 98 -30.01 39.65 40.73
CA LEU A 98 -30.13 38.27 40.33
C LEU A 98 -29.90 38.15 38.83
N MET A 99 -29.00 37.27 38.43
CA MET A 99 -28.68 36.95 37.05
C MET A 99 -29.05 35.49 36.79
N SER A 100 -29.68 35.21 35.66
CA SER A 100 -29.96 33.83 35.23
C SER A 100 -28.71 33.12 34.72
N GLU A 101 -27.64 33.86 34.46
CA GLU A 101 -26.41 33.41 33.84
C GLU A 101 -25.28 33.22 34.85
N LEU A 102 -24.33 32.33 34.53
CA LEU A 102 -23.15 32.08 35.36
C LEU A 102 -22.34 33.38 35.54
N PRO A 103 -21.86 33.70 36.76
CA PRO A 103 -21.09 34.91 37.05
C PRO A 103 -19.82 35.03 36.20
N ALA A 104 -19.36 36.26 35.96
CA ALA A 104 -18.21 36.51 35.09
C ALA A 104 -16.92 35.86 35.61
N VAL A 105 -16.75 35.80 36.94
CA VAL A 105 -15.61 35.15 37.60
C VAL A 105 -15.53 33.66 37.24
N ASN A 106 -16.65 32.94 37.34
CA ASN A 106 -16.70 31.50 37.04
C ASN A 106 -16.53 31.23 35.53
N ARG A 107 -16.96 32.17 34.67
CA ARG A 107 -16.76 32.09 33.22
C ARG A 107 -15.29 32.27 32.84
N LEU A 108 -14.58 33.18 33.51
CA LEU A 108 -13.16 33.42 33.25
C LEU A 108 -12.33 32.19 33.61
N GLU A 109 -12.55 31.60 34.78
CA GLU A 109 -11.85 30.38 35.20
C GLU A 109 -12.10 29.23 34.21
N ALA A 110 -13.36 29.00 33.84
CA ALA A 110 -13.72 27.97 32.86
C ALA A 110 -13.11 28.24 31.46
N ALA A 111 -13.01 29.52 31.06
CA ALA A 111 -12.38 29.91 29.81
C ALA A 111 -10.86 29.70 29.81
N VAL A 112 -10.18 30.01 30.92
CA VAL A 112 -8.73 29.78 31.08
C VAL A 112 -8.43 28.29 31.03
N VAL A 113 -9.14 27.45 31.79
CA VAL A 113 -8.95 25.99 31.76
C VAL A 113 -9.21 25.41 30.36
N ARG A 114 -10.22 25.92 29.65
CA ARG A 114 -10.48 25.51 28.26
C ARG A 114 -9.35 25.95 27.33
N ALA A 115 -8.82 27.16 27.48
CA ALA A 115 -7.72 27.66 26.67
C ALA A 115 -6.44 26.83 26.87
N GLU A 116 -6.10 26.51 28.12
CA GLU A 116 -4.97 25.63 28.46
C GLU A 116 -5.14 24.25 27.83
N ARG A 117 -6.31 23.63 27.98
CA ARG A 117 -6.60 22.32 27.37
C ARG A 117 -6.51 22.36 25.84
N LEU A 118 -7.04 23.41 25.20
CA LEU A 118 -6.95 23.57 23.75
C LEU A 118 -5.51 23.82 23.30
N GLN A 119 -4.70 24.50 24.11
CA GLN A 119 -3.28 24.72 23.84
C GLN A 119 -2.50 23.40 23.93
N GLU A 120 -2.76 22.58 24.95
CA GLU A 120 -2.19 21.22 25.06
C GLU A 120 -2.59 20.34 23.88
N GLN A 121 -3.87 20.33 23.50
CA GLN A 121 -4.36 19.57 22.35
C GLN A 121 -3.72 20.03 21.04
N ASN A 122 -3.54 21.34 20.84
CA ASN A 122 -2.84 21.84 19.66
C ASN A 122 -1.36 21.45 19.65
N ALA A 123 -0.69 21.46 20.81
CA ALA A 123 0.69 21.02 20.91
C ALA A 123 0.84 19.52 20.59
N ASP A 124 -0.05 18.69 21.12
CA ASP A 124 -0.09 17.26 20.84
C ASP A 124 -0.41 16.96 19.37
N LEU A 125 -1.41 17.63 18.79
CA LEU A 125 -1.74 17.51 17.37
C LEU A 125 -0.59 17.97 16.47
N ALA A 126 0.10 19.05 16.83
CA ALA A 126 1.27 19.52 16.09
C ALA A 126 2.41 18.49 16.14
N ALA A 127 2.65 17.85 17.30
CA ALA A 127 3.63 16.78 17.44
C ALA A 127 3.26 15.54 16.61
N GLN A 128 1.99 15.14 16.62
CA GLN A 128 1.48 14.03 15.80
C GLN A 128 1.63 14.33 14.30
N LEU A 129 1.30 15.54 13.85
CA LEU A 129 1.46 15.94 12.46
C LEU A 129 2.93 15.91 12.03
N ALA A 130 3.85 16.39 12.87
CA ALA A 130 5.27 16.33 12.60
C ALA A 130 5.76 14.87 12.48
N SER A 131 5.32 13.98 13.39
CA SER A 131 5.64 12.55 13.33
C SER A 131 5.11 11.88 12.07
N LEU A 132 3.84 12.13 11.71
CA LEU A 132 3.22 11.58 10.51
C LEU A 132 3.86 12.11 9.22
N GLN A 133 4.30 13.38 9.20
CA GLN A 133 5.05 13.94 8.08
C GLN A 133 6.40 13.25 7.92
N GLN A 134 7.13 13.04 9.03
CA GLN A 134 8.39 12.32 9.01
C GLN A 134 8.21 10.87 8.52
N GLU A 135 7.20 10.17 9.02
CA GLU A 135 6.88 8.80 8.58
C GLU A 135 6.51 8.74 7.09
N ARG A 136 5.76 9.72 6.59
CA ARG A 136 5.44 9.84 5.16
C ARG A 136 6.69 10.07 4.32
N ASP A 137 7.60 10.92 4.77
CA ASP A 137 8.85 11.20 4.06
C ASP A 137 9.78 9.97 4.04
N THR A 138 9.85 9.20 5.13
CA THR A 138 10.59 7.93 5.16
C THR A 138 9.97 6.90 4.24
N LEU A 139 8.65 6.67 4.32
CA LEU A 139 7.95 5.72 3.45
C LEU A 139 8.10 6.08 1.97
N SER A 140 8.03 7.39 1.65
CA SER A 140 8.23 7.86 0.28
C SER A 140 9.66 7.57 -0.23
N SER A 141 10.65 7.66 0.66
CA SER A 141 12.05 7.35 0.32
C SER A 141 12.23 5.84 0.13
N ASP A 142 11.70 5.03 1.03
CA ASP A 142 11.75 3.56 0.97
C ASP A 142 11.08 3.01 -0.30
N VAL A 143 9.93 3.59 -0.69
CA VAL A 143 9.25 3.24 -1.94
C VAL A 143 10.12 3.55 -3.16
N SER A 144 10.77 4.73 -3.18
CA SER A 144 11.66 5.10 -4.28
C SER A 144 12.90 4.18 -4.35
N GLU A 145 13.48 3.83 -3.21
CA GLU A 145 14.62 2.91 -3.13
C GLU A 145 14.22 1.50 -3.57
N THR A 146 13.07 1.01 -3.10
CA THR A 146 12.53 -0.30 -3.48
C THR A 146 12.24 -0.37 -4.98
N ASP A 147 11.66 0.67 -5.57
CA ASP A 147 11.38 0.71 -7.01
C ASP A 147 12.68 0.70 -7.83
N SER A 148 13.70 1.47 -7.39
CA SER A 148 15.02 1.45 -8.03
C SER A 148 15.69 0.08 -7.96
N SER A 149 15.57 -0.60 -6.81
CA SER A 149 16.10 -1.94 -6.59
C SER A 149 15.37 -2.97 -7.45
N LEU A 150 14.04 -2.84 -7.55
CA LEU A 150 13.22 -3.71 -8.41
C LEU A 150 13.61 -3.54 -9.88
N GLN A 151 13.80 -2.31 -10.35
CA GLN A 151 14.26 -2.04 -11.71
C GLN A 151 15.65 -2.66 -11.96
N ALA A 152 16.59 -2.47 -11.04
CA ALA A 152 17.94 -3.04 -11.15
C ALA A 152 17.91 -4.58 -11.22
N VAL A 153 17.17 -5.24 -10.31
CA VAL A 153 17.03 -6.70 -10.30
C VAL A 153 16.33 -7.20 -11.56
N THR A 154 15.37 -6.46 -12.09
CA THR A 154 14.67 -6.83 -13.33
C THR A 154 15.60 -6.75 -14.54
N GLU A 155 16.44 -5.71 -14.61
CA GLU A 155 17.46 -5.54 -15.66
C GLU A 155 18.53 -6.64 -15.57
N GLU A 156 19.03 -6.94 -14.37
CA GLU A 156 19.97 -8.05 -14.14
C GLU A 156 19.37 -9.38 -14.60
N LEU A 157 18.11 -9.64 -14.28
CA LEU A 157 17.42 -10.87 -14.68
C LEU A 157 17.24 -10.95 -16.20
N ALA A 158 16.96 -9.82 -16.87
CA ALA A 158 16.92 -9.74 -18.33
C ALA A 158 18.30 -10.01 -18.95
N GLN A 159 19.36 -9.42 -18.39
CA GLN A 159 20.73 -9.62 -18.83
C GLN A 159 21.18 -11.08 -18.66
N VAL A 160 20.91 -11.69 -17.50
CA VAL A 160 21.24 -13.11 -17.23
C VAL A 160 20.52 -14.03 -18.23
N LYS A 161 19.24 -13.78 -18.52
CA LYS A 161 18.50 -14.54 -19.54
C LYS A 161 19.12 -14.39 -20.92
N GLN A 162 19.50 -13.16 -21.30
CA GLN A 162 20.13 -12.91 -22.60
C GLN A 162 21.50 -13.59 -22.72
N VAL A 163 22.35 -13.47 -21.70
CA VAL A 163 23.67 -14.12 -21.65
C VAL A 163 23.51 -15.64 -21.72
N SER A 164 22.56 -16.20 -20.98
CA SER A 164 22.27 -17.63 -21.02
C SER A 164 21.83 -18.10 -22.41
N GLY A 165 20.98 -17.32 -23.09
CA GLY A 165 20.60 -17.59 -24.48
C GLY A 165 21.79 -17.55 -25.45
N LYS A 166 22.68 -16.55 -25.32
CA LYS A 166 23.91 -16.46 -26.12
C LYS A 166 24.87 -17.61 -25.85
N ALA A 167 25.00 -18.07 -24.61
CA ALA A 167 25.85 -19.21 -24.26
C ALA A 167 25.36 -20.51 -24.92
N LEU A 168 24.04 -20.73 -24.96
CA LEU A 168 23.45 -21.88 -25.67
C LEU A 168 23.68 -21.80 -27.18
N GLN A 169 23.52 -20.62 -27.77
CA GLN A 169 23.79 -20.40 -29.19
C GLN A 169 25.27 -20.64 -29.52
N LEU A 170 26.18 -20.15 -28.67
CA LEU A 170 27.61 -20.36 -28.83
C LEU A 170 28.00 -21.85 -28.76
N ASP A 171 27.38 -22.64 -27.87
CA ASP A 171 27.59 -24.10 -27.81
C ASP A 171 27.15 -24.79 -29.10
N ALA A 172 25.98 -24.40 -29.63
CA ALA A 172 25.46 -24.93 -30.90
C ALA A 172 26.38 -24.58 -32.08
N ASP A 173 26.83 -23.33 -32.16
CA ASP A 173 27.74 -22.86 -33.21
C ASP A 173 29.12 -23.54 -33.11
N ASN A 174 29.64 -23.74 -31.90
CA ASN A 174 30.91 -24.44 -31.69
C ASN A 174 30.82 -25.91 -32.15
N ARG A 175 29.75 -26.63 -31.78
CA ARG A 175 29.51 -28.00 -32.26
C ARG A 175 29.44 -28.06 -33.78
N ARG A 176 28.72 -27.12 -34.40
CA ARG A 176 28.60 -27.02 -35.86
C ARG A 176 29.95 -26.74 -36.52
N LEU A 177 30.74 -25.81 -35.99
CA LEU A 177 32.06 -25.50 -36.51
C LEU A 177 33.00 -26.70 -36.39
N ILE A 178 32.95 -27.44 -35.27
CA ILE A 178 33.70 -28.69 -35.12
C ILE A 178 33.30 -29.69 -36.22
N GLU A 179 31.99 -29.89 -36.43
CA GLU A 179 31.48 -30.79 -37.47
C GLU A 179 31.90 -30.35 -38.88
N GLU A 180 31.82 -29.05 -39.21
CA GLU A 180 32.28 -28.50 -40.48
C GLU A 180 33.80 -28.67 -40.65
N THR A 181 34.59 -28.48 -39.59
CA THR A 181 36.04 -28.69 -39.65
C THR A 181 36.43 -30.15 -39.88
N GLU A 182 35.72 -31.10 -39.26
CA GLU A 182 35.94 -32.53 -39.48
C GLU A 182 35.54 -32.94 -40.91
N ASN A 183 34.40 -32.43 -41.40
CA ASN A 183 33.95 -32.69 -42.77
C ASN A 183 34.93 -32.15 -43.81
N LEU A 184 35.36 -30.89 -43.68
CA LEU A 184 36.35 -30.29 -44.58
C LEU A 184 37.69 -31.02 -44.55
N ARG A 185 38.11 -31.48 -43.37
CA ARG A 185 39.33 -32.27 -43.23
C ARG A 185 39.22 -33.63 -43.92
N SER A 186 38.10 -34.32 -43.74
CA SER A 186 37.79 -35.58 -44.44
C SER A 186 37.78 -35.40 -45.96
N GLU A 187 37.17 -34.32 -46.46
CA GLU A 187 37.15 -33.98 -47.88
C GLU A 187 38.55 -33.67 -48.43
N ALA A 188 39.37 -32.92 -47.68
CA ALA A 188 40.75 -32.66 -48.04
C ALA A 188 41.60 -33.94 -48.09
N ASP A 189 41.43 -34.85 -47.12
CA ASP A 189 42.13 -36.14 -47.08
C ASP A 189 41.70 -37.03 -48.25
N MET A 190 40.40 -37.07 -48.58
CA MET A 190 39.85 -37.79 -49.72
C MET A 190 40.42 -37.25 -51.05
N LEU A 191 40.37 -35.94 -51.27
CA LEU A 191 40.91 -35.30 -52.48
C LEU A 191 42.42 -35.50 -52.60
N ALA A 192 43.15 -35.46 -51.49
CA ALA A 192 44.59 -35.74 -51.49
C ALA A 192 44.88 -37.21 -51.84
N ALA A 193 44.08 -38.16 -51.36
CA ALA A 193 44.19 -39.57 -51.71
C ALA A 193 43.85 -39.81 -53.19
N GLU A 194 42.79 -39.18 -53.71
CA GLU A 194 42.44 -39.22 -55.14
C GLU A 194 43.53 -38.63 -56.03
N ASN A 195 44.11 -37.49 -55.64
CA ASN A 195 45.19 -36.86 -56.38
C ASN A 195 46.42 -37.76 -56.43
N ARG A 196 46.83 -38.34 -55.28
CA ARG A 196 47.92 -39.33 -55.24
C ARG A 196 47.64 -40.53 -56.12
N ARG A 197 46.43 -41.09 -56.06
CA ARG A 197 46.00 -42.21 -56.91
C ARG A 197 46.05 -41.87 -58.40
N LEU A 198 45.59 -40.68 -58.79
CA LEU A 198 45.65 -40.19 -60.17
C LEU A 198 47.09 -40.03 -60.65
N GLN A 199 47.97 -39.46 -59.81
CA GLN A 199 49.40 -39.34 -60.12
C GLN A 199 50.08 -40.71 -60.27
N GLU A 200 49.78 -41.67 -59.40
CA GLU A 200 50.30 -43.04 -59.50
C GLU A 200 49.83 -43.74 -60.78
N ASN A 201 48.56 -43.58 -61.16
CA ASN A 201 48.02 -44.12 -62.41
C ASN A 201 48.71 -43.49 -63.64
N LEU A 202 48.89 -42.16 -63.65
CA LEU A 202 49.60 -41.46 -64.73
C LEU A 202 51.07 -41.89 -64.80
N ARG A 203 51.75 -42.03 -63.65
CA ARG A 203 53.14 -42.50 -63.58
C ARG A 203 53.26 -43.94 -64.09
N ASN A 204 52.36 -44.83 -63.70
CA ASN A 204 52.34 -46.21 -64.19
C ASN A 204 52.08 -46.27 -65.70
N LYS A 205 51.14 -45.47 -66.22
CA LYS A 205 50.85 -45.39 -67.66
C LYS A 205 52.06 -44.85 -68.44
N ALA A 206 52.66 -43.75 -67.98
CA ALA A 206 53.85 -43.16 -68.60
C ALA A 206 55.05 -44.12 -68.58
N PHE A 207 55.24 -44.87 -67.50
CA PHE A 207 56.27 -45.92 -67.42
C PHE A 207 56.01 -47.05 -68.42
N MET A 208 54.76 -47.50 -68.56
CA MET A 208 54.38 -48.55 -69.51
C MET A 208 54.53 -48.09 -70.97
N ASP A 209 54.11 -46.86 -71.29
CA ASP A 209 54.28 -46.25 -72.61
C ASP A 209 55.78 -46.07 -72.93
N GLY A 210 56.58 -45.63 -71.96
CA GLY A 210 58.04 -45.52 -72.07
C GLY A 210 58.74 -46.87 -72.27
N ALA A 211 58.35 -47.90 -71.52
CA ALA A 211 58.88 -49.25 -71.66
C ALA A 211 58.56 -49.85 -73.04
N LEU A 212 57.34 -49.64 -73.55
CA LEU A 212 56.94 -50.04 -74.91
C LEU A 212 57.77 -49.30 -75.98
N ALA A 213 57.98 -47.99 -75.82
CA ALA A 213 58.80 -47.21 -76.75
C ALA A 213 60.26 -47.69 -76.80
N VAL A 214 60.86 -48.01 -75.65
CA VAL A 214 62.22 -48.58 -75.57
C VAL A 214 62.27 -49.95 -76.25
N LEU A 215 61.30 -50.84 -75.98
CA LEU A 215 61.22 -52.15 -76.64
C LEU A 215 61.16 -52.03 -78.16
N LEU A 216 60.29 -51.15 -78.67
CA LEU A 216 60.19 -50.86 -80.11
C LEU A 216 61.51 -50.31 -80.68
N GLY A 217 62.17 -49.40 -79.97
CA GLY A 217 63.48 -48.86 -80.37
C GLY A 217 64.55 -49.94 -80.47
N VAL A 218 64.59 -50.89 -79.54
CA VAL A 218 65.51 -52.03 -79.58
C VAL A 218 65.19 -52.95 -80.76
N VAL A 219 63.92 -53.25 -81.02
CA VAL A 219 63.52 -54.07 -82.17
C VAL A 219 63.93 -53.40 -83.48
N ILE A 220 63.68 -52.11 -83.65
CA ILE A 220 64.06 -51.34 -84.84
C ILE A 220 65.57 -51.37 -85.04
N THR A 221 66.37 -51.08 -84.01
CA THR A 221 67.84 -51.05 -84.12
C THR A 221 68.44 -52.42 -84.46
N LEU A 222 67.82 -53.52 -84.03
CA LEU A 222 68.31 -54.88 -84.33
C LEU A 222 67.82 -55.40 -85.70
N VAL A 223 66.59 -55.07 -86.10
CA VAL A 223 65.96 -55.59 -87.32
C VAL A 223 66.28 -54.75 -88.56
N VAL A 224 66.30 -53.42 -88.47
CA VAL A 224 66.51 -52.52 -89.62
C VAL A 224 67.86 -52.73 -90.33
N PRO A 225 69.01 -52.89 -89.63
CA PRO A 225 70.29 -53.14 -90.30
C PRO A 225 70.31 -54.44 -91.11
N ARG A 226 69.45 -55.41 -90.74
CA ARG A 226 69.41 -56.73 -91.37
C ARG A 226 68.52 -56.80 -92.60
N LEU A 227 67.63 -55.83 -92.80
CA LEU A 227 66.68 -55.81 -93.92
C LEU A 227 66.96 -54.75 -94.99
N TRP A 228 68.05 -53.99 -94.88
CA TRP A 228 68.40 -53.01 -95.92
C TRP A 228 68.86 -53.70 -97.22
N PRO A 229 68.18 -53.49 -98.37
CA PRO A 229 68.61 -54.06 -99.64
C PRO A 229 69.90 -53.38 -100.13
N LYS A 230 70.97 -54.16 -100.32
CA LYS A 230 72.19 -53.72 -101.01
C LYS A 230 71.84 -53.29 -102.44
N ARG A 231 71.92 -51.98 -102.72
CA ARG A 231 71.95 -51.48 -104.11
C ARG A 231 73.21 -52.02 -104.79
N ARG A 232 73.02 -52.95 -105.74
CA ARG A 232 74.05 -53.34 -106.71
C ARG A 232 74.32 -52.16 -107.64
N ARG A 233 75.59 -51.74 -107.77
CA ARG A 233 76.07 -51.01 -108.95
C ARG A 233 77.10 -51.89 -109.64
N ASN A 234 76.77 -52.25 -110.87
CA ASN A 234 77.60 -53.02 -111.79
C ASN A 234 78.75 -52.17 -112.35
N THR A 235 79.87 -52.87 -112.54
CA THR A 235 81.00 -52.73 -113.48
C THR A 235 81.02 -51.61 -114.53
N GLY A 236 82.20 -51.01 -114.71
CA GLY A 236 82.68 -50.40 -115.95
C GLY A 236 84.20 -50.20 -115.93
N TRP A 237 84.92 -50.74 -116.93
CA TRP A 237 86.36 -50.58 -117.16
C TRP A 237 86.76 -49.14 -117.54
N ALA A 238 87.94 -48.71 -117.09
CA ALA A 238 88.96 -47.92 -117.79
C ALA A 238 90.23 -47.83 -116.91
#